data_AF-A0A565BHN8-F1
#
_entry.id   AF-A0A565BHN8-F1
#
_cell.length_a   1.000
_cell.length_b   1.000
_cell.length_c   1.000
_cell.angle_alpha   90.00
_cell.angle_beta   90.00
_cell.angle_gamma   90.00
#
_symmetry.space_group_name_H-M   'P 1'
#
loop_
_entity.id
_entity.type
_entity.pdbx_description
1 polymer ?
#
loop_
_entity_poly.entity_id
_entity_poly.type
_entity_poly.pdbx_seq_one_letter_code
_entity_poly.pdbx_strand_id
1 'polypeptide(L)'
;MVIKIPNTLIKTTSLISLILYFLITSTSNLHSVLAEEVVDQEEDPEFYILDETPSILSNATISSKTRLLVSQFKKIKKGMKCHVASYNICNGVKANKGTSLLHCCKKHCRNVLGDMNNCGRCGHKCGFGQRCCGGVCTYVNFNPNHCGKCTRKCASGVKCEYGYCGYA
;
A
#
# COMPACT_ATOMS: atom_id res chain seq x y z
N MET A 1 -8.37 40.32 56.92
CA MET A 1 -9.64 39.60 56.68
C MET A 1 -9.30 38.23 56.08
N VAL A 2 -9.32 37.17 56.90
CA VAL A 2 -8.96 35.81 56.45
C VAL A 2 -10.23 35.11 55.98
N ILE A 3 -10.38 34.91 54.67
CA ILE A 3 -11.53 34.22 54.09
C ILE A 3 -11.36 32.72 54.36
N LYS A 4 -12.11 32.19 55.32
CA LYS A 4 -12.25 30.73 55.53
C LYS A 4 -13.13 30.18 54.40
N ILE A 5 -12.50 29.53 53.42
CA ILE A 5 -13.22 28.84 52.36
C ILE A 5 -13.73 27.51 52.94
N PRO A 6 -15.05 27.27 52.99
CA PRO A 6 -15.60 26.05 53.57
C PRO A 6 -15.18 24.83 52.74
N ASN A 7 -14.82 23.75 53.45
CA ASN A 7 -14.28 22.51 52.87
C ASN A 7 -15.23 21.82 51.87
N THR A 8 -16.52 22.18 51.89
CA THR A 8 -17.53 21.74 50.91
C THR A 8 -17.33 22.39 49.55
N LEU A 9 -16.90 23.65 49.47
CA LEU A 9 -16.58 24.34 48.22
C LEU A 9 -15.34 23.74 47.53
N ILE A 10 -14.37 23.26 48.30
CA ILE A 10 -13.16 22.60 47.75
C ILE A 10 -13.51 21.22 47.17
N LYS A 11 -14.43 20.49 47.81
CA LYS A 11 -14.88 19.17 47.32
C LYS A 11 -15.75 19.28 46.06
N THR A 12 -16.61 20.30 45.98
CA THR A 12 -17.47 20.50 44.80
C THR A 12 -16.67 20.96 43.59
N THR A 13 -15.67 21.84 43.75
CA THR A 13 -14.80 22.24 42.63
C THR A 13 -13.93 21.10 42.13
N SER A 14 -13.47 20.20 43.01
CA SER A 14 -12.74 18.99 42.63
C SER A 14 -13.61 18.01 41.83
N LEU A 15 -14.87 17.82 42.23
CA LEU A 15 -15.81 16.95 41.52
C LEU A 15 -16.20 17.52 40.15
N ILE A 16 -16.46 18.84 40.08
CA ILE A 16 -16.78 19.52 38.83
C ILE A 16 -15.60 19.45 37.86
N SER A 17 -14.35 19.61 38.35
CA SER A 17 -13.15 19.49 37.52
C SER A 17 -12.95 18.08 36.96
N LEU A 18 -13.28 17.04 37.75
CA LEU A 18 -13.21 15.65 37.30
C LEU A 18 -14.28 15.34 36.24
N ILE A 19 -15.49 15.88 36.41
CA ILE A 19 -16.59 15.73 35.45
C ILE A 19 -16.25 16.45 34.13
N LEU A 20 -15.70 17.67 34.19
CA LEU A 20 -15.23 18.37 32.99
C LEU A 20 -14.10 17.62 32.28
N TYR A 21 -13.15 17.06 33.02
CA TYR A 21 -12.09 16.23 32.43
C TYR A 21 -12.66 15.00 31.71
N PHE A 22 -13.64 14.31 32.30
CA PHE A 22 -14.32 13.19 31.65
C PHE A 22 -15.10 13.62 30.39
N LEU A 23 -15.79 14.76 30.41
CA LEU A 23 -16.49 15.33 29.24
C LEU A 23 -15.54 15.75 28.11
N ILE A 24 -14.34 16.23 28.44
CA ILE A 24 -13.30 16.56 27.46
C ILE A 24 -12.67 15.29 26.87
N THR A 25 -12.42 14.25 27.67
CA THR A 25 -11.87 12.98 27.16
C THR A 25 -12.88 12.15 26.36
N SER A 26 -14.18 12.29 26.63
CA SER A 26 -15.24 11.65 25.84
C SER A 26 -15.45 12.33 24.49
N THR A 27 -15.04 13.59 24.32
CA THR A 27 -15.11 14.32 23.05
C THR A 27 -13.82 14.22 22.22
N SER A 28 -12.69 13.83 22.81
CA SER A 28 -11.48 13.47 22.05
C SER A 28 -11.57 12.12 21.31
N ASN A 29 -12.69 11.39 21.46
CA ASN A 29 -13.07 10.26 20.62
C ASN A 29 -14.32 10.56 19.78
N LEU A 30 -14.48 11.81 19.31
CA LEU A 30 -15.46 12.11 18.28
C LEU A 30 -14.94 11.67 16.90
N HIS A 31 -14.83 10.36 16.74
CA HIS A 31 -15.00 9.71 15.46
C HIS A 31 -16.15 8.70 15.63
N SER A 32 -17.37 9.23 15.44
CA SER A 32 -18.58 8.52 15.01
C SER A 32 -18.99 7.25 15.77
N VAL A 33 -19.89 7.40 16.74
CA VAL A 33 -20.83 6.32 17.12
C VAL A 33 -22.08 6.47 16.25
N LEU A 34 -22.02 5.90 15.05
CA LEU A 34 -23.14 5.42 14.24
C LEU A 34 -22.50 4.35 13.34
N ALA A 35 -23.00 3.11 13.47
CA ALA A 35 -22.50 1.87 12.87
C ALA A 35 -21.26 1.25 13.52
N GLU A 36 -21.48 0.45 14.58
CA GLU A 36 -20.80 -0.85 14.66
C GLU A 36 -21.48 -1.78 13.65
N GLU A 37 -21.33 -1.44 12.37
CA GLU A 37 -21.23 -2.51 11.39
C GLU A 37 -19.84 -3.07 11.64
N VAL A 38 -19.78 -4.33 12.08
CA VAL A 38 -18.69 -5.20 11.64
C VAL A 38 -18.80 -5.21 10.12
N VAL A 39 -18.30 -4.15 9.49
CA VAL A 39 -17.84 -4.24 8.13
C VAL A 39 -16.64 -5.16 8.31
N ASP A 40 -16.88 -6.46 8.13
CA ASP A 40 -15.90 -7.27 7.45
C ASP A 40 -15.55 -6.44 6.21
N GLN A 41 -14.51 -5.61 6.34
CA GLN A 41 -13.83 -5.06 5.19
C GLN A 41 -13.23 -6.31 4.56
N GLU A 42 -14.03 -6.99 3.75
CA GLU A 42 -13.55 -7.74 2.61
C GLU A 42 -12.87 -6.69 1.71
N GLU A 43 -11.71 -6.18 2.15
CA GLU A 43 -10.80 -5.46 1.28
C GLU A 43 -10.50 -6.44 0.16
N ASP A 44 -11.01 -6.10 -1.01
CA ASP A 44 -10.93 -6.91 -2.20
C ASP A 44 -9.47 -7.37 -2.35
N PRO A 45 -9.20 -8.69 -2.33
CA PRO A 45 -7.83 -9.16 -2.19
C PRO A 45 -6.99 -8.65 -3.36
N GLU A 46 -5.92 -7.92 -3.08
CA GLU A 46 -5.04 -7.43 -4.13
C GLU A 46 -4.25 -8.59 -4.75
N PHE A 47 -4.19 -8.63 -6.09
CA PHE A 47 -3.44 -9.65 -6.84
C PHE A 47 -2.40 -9.03 -7.78
N TYR A 48 -1.30 -9.74 -7.98
CA TYR A 48 -0.46 -9.61 -9.16
C TYR A 48 -1.05 -10.48 -10.27
N ILE A 49 -1.26 -9.88 -11.45
CA ILE A 49 -1.73 -10.61 -12.62
C ILE A 49 -0.49 -11.12 -13.37
N LEU A 50 -0.36 -12.43 -13.56
CA LEU A 50 0.74 -12.97 -14.34
C LEU A 50 0.40 -12.86 -15.83
N ASP A 51 1.38 -12.43 -16.61
CA ASP A 51 1.24 -12.37 -18.05
C ASP A 51 1.47 -13.76 -18.61
N GLU A 52 0.40 -14.41 -19.06
CA GLU A 52 0.55 -15.61 -19.88
C GLU A 52 0.78 -15.19 -21.32
N THR A 53 1.88 -15.64 -21.91
CA THR A 53 1.88 -15.94 -23.34
C THR A 53 0.85 -17.04 -23.53
N PRO A 54 -0.14 -16.92 -24.46
CA PRO A 54 -1.07 -18.00 -24.70
C PRO A 54 -0.27 -19.20 -25.21
N SER A 55 0.03 -20.15 -24.31
CA SER A 55 0.40 -21.49 -24.72
C SER A 55 -0.86 -22.07 -25.32
N ILE A 56 -0.93 -22.08 -26.66
CA ILE A 56 -1.92 -22.88 -27.37
C ILE A 56 -1.75 -24.30 -26.84
N LEU A 57 -2.68 -24.75 -26.00
CA LEU A 57 -2.74 -26.14 -25.56
C LEU A 57 -3.27 -26.97 -26.74
N SER A 58 -2.47 -27.08 -27.80
CA SER A 58 -2.61 -28.13 -28.79
C SER A 58 -2.21 -29.41 -28.08
N ASN A 59 -3.20 -30.09 -27.49
CA ASN A 59 -3.31 -31.54 -27.23
C ASN A 59 -4.18 -31.91 -26.01
N ALA A 60 -5.16 -31.08 -25.63
CA ALA A 60 -6.29 -31.58 -24.84
C ALA A 60 -7.37 -32.10 -25.80
N THR A 61 -7.46 -33.43 -25.96
CA THR A 61 -8.60 -34.12 -26.58
C THR A 61 -9.84 -33.95 -25.71
N ILE A 62 -10.53 -32.83 -25.86
CA ILE A 62 -11.78 -32.55 -25.15
C ILE A 62 -12.94 -33.06 -26.01
N SER A 63 -13.34 -34.30 -25.73
CA SER A 63 -14.73 -34.70 -25.94
C SER A 63 -15.61 -33.93 -24.94
N SER A 64 -16.75 -33.45 -25.43
CA SER A 64 -17.80 -32.70 -24.74
C SER A 64 -17.77 -31.17 -24.85
N LYS A 65 -18.72 -30.71 -25.68
CA LYS A 65 -19.28 -29.37 -25.80
C LYS A 65 -19.36 -28.64 -24.45
N THR A 66 -18.50 -27.64 -24.23
CA THR A 66 -18.80 -26.30 -23.67
C THR A 66 -17.45 -25.58 -23.55
N ARG A 67 -17.08 -24.77 -24.55
CA ARG A 67 -15.86 -23.94 -24.49
C ARG A 67 -16.14 -22.72 -23.62
N LEU A 68 -16.04 -22.89 -22.30
CA LEU A 68 -15.91 -21.77 -21.39
C LEU A 68 -14.50 -21.20 -21.61
N LEU A 69 -14.38 -20.05 -22.25
CA LEU A 69 -13.13 -19.28 -22.28
C LEU A 69 -12.90 -18.71 -20.88
N VAL A 70 -12.45 -19.54 -19.93
CA VAL A 70 -11.85 -19.01 -18.70
C VAL A 70 -10.50 -18.48 -19.12
N SER A 71 -10.35 -17.16 -19.25
CA SER A 71 -9.02 -16.56 -19.28
C SER A 71 -8.39 -16.79 -17.90
N GLN A 72 -7.74 -17.94 -17.73
CA GLN A 72 -7.08 -18.33 -16.48
C GLN A 72 -5.76 -17.55 -16.35
N PHE A 73 -5.81 -16.22 -16.31
CA PHE A 73 -4.62 -15.47 -15.90
C PHE A 73 -4.26 -15.95 -14.51
N LYS A 74 -3.13 -16.64 -14.37
CA LYS A 74 -2.63 -17.05 -13.06
C LYS A 74 -2.44 -15.79 -12.22
N LYS A 75 -3.12 -15.69 -11.08
CA LYS A 75 -3.02 -14.56 -10.16
C LYS A 75 -2.21 -14.97 -8.93
N ILE A 76 -1.34 -14.09 -8.45
CA ILE A 76 -0.63 -14.26 -7.17
C ILE A 76 -1.15 -13.20 -6.20
N LYS A 77 -1.76 -13.61 -5.09
CA LYS A 77 -2.19 -12.66 -4.04
C LYS A 77 -0.98 -11.88 -3.53
N LYS A 78 -1.09 -10.55 -3.42
CA LYS A 78 0.00 -9.74 -2.85
C LYS A 78 0.31 -10.21 -1.42
N GLY A 79 1.58 -10.33 -1.09
CA GLY A 79 2.01 -10.88 0.21
C GLY A 79 1.87 -12.40 0.37
N MET A 80 1.53 -13.15 -0.70
CA MET A 80 1.56 -14.61 -0.71
C MET A 80 2.87 -15.15 -0.14
N LYS A 81 2.76 -16.19 0.69
CA LYS A 81 3.92 -16.84 1.29
C LYS A 81 4.75 -17.55 0.23
N CYS A 82 6.05 -17.46 0.36
CA CYS A 82 7.03 -18.19 -0.43
C CYS A 82 8.11 -18.74 0.50
N HIS A 83 8.78 -19.80 0.08
CA HIS A 83 9.85 -20.40 0.87
C HIS A 83 11.13 -20.49 0.06
N VAL A 84 12.13 -19.69 0.45
CA VAL A 84 13.41 -19.50 -0.24
C VAL A 84 14.11 -20.83 -0.55
N ALA A 85 13.96 -21.84 0.31
CA ALA A 85 14.71 -23.08 0.18
C ALA A 85 13.97 -24.24 -0.52
N SER A 86 12.63 -24.24 -0.60
CA SER A 86 11.91 -25.47 -0.99
C SER A 86 11.00 -25.36 -2.21
N TYR A 87 10.30 -24.24 -2.46
CA TYR A 87 9.33 -24.16 -3.56
C TYR A 87 9.06 -22.71 -4.02
N ASN A 88 10.10 -21.90 -4.28
CA ASN A 88 9.98 -20.45 -4.54
C ASN A 88 8.97 -20.04 -5.62
N ILE A 89 7.68 -19.95 -5.26
CA ILE A 89 6.74 -19.09 -5.94
C ILE A 89 7.22 -17.66 -5.65
N CYS A 90 7.50 -16.92 -6.74
CA CYS A 90 8.27 -15.67 -6.80
C CYS A 90 9.80 -15.84 -6.80
N ASN A 91 10.31 -16.76 -7.61
CA ASN A 91 11.69 -16.76 -8.12
C ASN A 91 11.80 -15.95 -9.42
N GLY A 92 11.74 -14.61 -9.37
CA GLY A 92 11.91 -13.76 -10.55
C GLY A 92 10.74 -13.81 -11.56
N VAL A 93 9.50 -13.89 -11.05
CA VAL A 93 8.30 -14.01 -11.90
C VAL A 93 7.86 -12.65 -12.42
N LYS A 94 7.66 -12.51 -13.74
CA LYS A 94 7.08 -11.29 -14.34
C LYS A 94 5.56 -11.24 -14.13
N ALA A 95 5.05 -10.06 -13.84
CA ALA A 95 3.64 -9.78 -13.66
C ALA A 95 3.29 -8.39 -14.23
N ASN A 96 2.00 -8.12 -14.40
CA ASN A 96 1.44 -6.83 -14.80
C ASN A 96 2.04 -6.30 -16.10
N LYS A 97 1.94 -7.07 -17.18
CA LYS A 97 2.54 -6.80 -18.50
C LYS A 97 4.05 -6.53 -18.41
N GLY A 98 4.74 -7.27 -17.54
CA GLY A 98 6.16 -7.14 -17.25
C GLY A 98 6.55 -5.90 -16.43
N THR A 99 5.60 -5.08 -15.97
CA THR A 99 5.89 -3.90 -15.13
C THR A 99 6.19 -4.25 -13.66
N SER A 100 5.96 -5.51 -13.27
CA SER A 100 6.31 -6.04 -11.95
C SER A 100 7.23 -7.25 -12.10
N LEU A 101 8.28 -7.29 -11.28
CA LEU A 101 9.15 -8.47 -11.13
C LEU A 101 9.04 -8.94 -9.68
N LEU A 102 8.51 -10.14 -9.47
CA LEU A 102 8.22 -10.66 -8.15
C LEU A 102 9.38 -11.54 -7.65
N HIS A 103 9.97 -11.14 -6.53
CA HIS A 103 10.96 -11.92 -5.79
C HIS A 103 10.43 -12.34 -4.42
N CYS A 104 10.87 -13.53 -3.98
CA CYS A 104 10.61 -14.03 -2.65
C CYS A 104 11.54 -13.31 -1.66
N CYS A 105 11.00 -12.27 -1.03
CA CYS A 105 11.70 -11.53 0.00
C CYS A 105 11.33 -12.10 1.37
N LYS A 106 12.30 -12.78 1.99
CA LYS A 106 12.14 -13.56 3.23
C LYS A 106 11.13 -14.70 3.05
N LYS A 107 9.86 -14.45 3.33
CA LYS A 107 8.78 -15.44 3.21
C LYS A 107 7.61 -14.92 2.37
N HIS A 108 7.76 -13.80 1.67
CA HIS A 108 6.67 -13.19 0.91
C HIS A 108 7.11 -12.72 -0.48
N CYS A 109 6.23 -12.87 -1.46
CA CYS A 109 6.37 -12.28 -2.78
C CYS A 109 6.29 -10.74 -2.73
N ARG A 110 7.34 -10.06 -3.23
CA ARG A 110 7.41 -8.59 -3.32
C ARG A 110 7.74 -8.16 -4.75
N ASN A 111 7.14 -7.04 -5.18
CA ASN A 111 7.44 -6.42 -6.47
C ASN A 111 8.71 -5.56 -6.38
N VAL A 112 9.83 -6.06 -6.89
CA VAL A 112 11.09 -5.30 -6.81
C VAL A 112 11.17 -4.12 -7.78
N LEU A 113 10.21 -3.96 -8.71
CA LEU A 113 10.20 -2.83 -9.64
C LEU A 113 9.43 -1.60 -9.14
N GLY A 114 8.57 -1.78 -8.13
CA GLY A 114 7.69 -0.71 -7.63
C GLY A 114 7.52 -0.67 -6.10
N ASP A 115 7.96 -1.69 -5.36
CA ASP A 115 7.93 -1.68 -3.90
C ASP A 115 9.07 -0.81 -3.36
N MET A 116 8.71 0.27 -2.68
CA MET A 116 9.66 1.22 -2.10
C MET A 116 10.55 0.62 -1.01
N ASN A 117 10.17 -0.52 -0.42
CA ASN A 117 10.96 -1.21 0.61
C ASN A 117 11.82 -2.37 0.05
N ASN A 118 11.64 -2.71 -1.22
CA ASN A 118 12.32 -3.85 -1.88
C ASN A 118 12.79 -3.47 -3.29
N CYS A 119 13.21 -2.22 -3.50
CA CYS A 119 13.45 -1.67 -4.82
C CYS A 119 14.72 -2.23 -5.46
N GLY A 120 14.59 -2.88 -6.61
CA GLY A 120 15.67 -3.57 -7.32
C GLY A 120 16.12 -4.88 -6.66
N ARG A 121 16.06 -4.97 -5.32
CA ARG A 121 16.33 -6.17 -4.54
C ARG A 121 15.64 -6.14 -3.18
N CYS A 122 15.44 -7.31 -2.58
CA CYS A 122 14.82 -7.45 -1.27
C CYS A 122 15.53 -6.61 -0.19
N GLY A 123 14.75 -5.89 0.61
CA GLY A 123 15.23 -5.05 1.71
C GLY A 123 15.91 -3.75 1.30
N HIS A 124 16.06 -3.45 0.00
CA HIS A 124 16.57 -2.17 -0.45
C HIS A 124 15.46 -1.11 -0.41
N LYS A 125 15.43 -0.36 0.68
CA LYS A 125 14.45 0.70 0.91
C LYS A 125 14.91 2.01 0.26
N CYS A 126 14.03 2.62 -0.52
CA CYS A 126 14.27 3.97 -1.04
C CYS A 126 14.21 5.02 0.06
N GLY A 127 15.02 6.08 -0.10
CA GLY A 127 15.08 7.19 0.83
C GLY A 127 13.83 8.08 0.81
N PHE A 128 13.77 9.03 1.74
CA PHE A 128 12.71 10.02 1.78
C PHE A 128 12.63 10.81 0.47
N GLY A 129 11.41 11.03 -0.03
CA GLY A 129 11.18 11.74 -1.30
C GLY A 129 11.46 10.91 -2.56
N GLN A 130 11.92 9.66 -2.43
CA GLN A 130 12.12 8.76 -3.56
C GLN A 130 10.93 7.80 -3.74
N ARG A 131 10.74 7.31 -4.96
CA ARG A 131 9.89 6.14 -5.25
C ARG A 131 10.69 5.07 -5.97
N CYS A 132 10.26 3.82 -5.88
CA CYS A 132 10.81 2.77 -6.70
C CYS A 132 10.25 2.87 -8.13
N CYS A 133 11.08 3.29 -9.07
CA CYS A 133 10.72 3.39 -10.48
C CYS A 133 11.54 2.39 -11.28
N GLY A 134 10.91 1.27 -11.64
CA GLY A 134 11.58 0.23 -12.45
C GLY A 134 12.76 -0.43 -11.73
N GLY A 135 12.69 -0.54 -10.40
CA GLY A 135 13.76 -1.12 -9.59
C GLY A 135 14.87 -0.14 -9.19
N VAL A 136 14.71 1.14 -9.52
CA VAL A 136 15.63 2.21 -9.13
C VAL A 136 14.91 3.21 -8.22
N CYS A 137 15.54 3.58 -7.11
CA CYS A 137 15.02 4.63 -6.24
C CYS A 137 15.25 6.00 -6.89
N THR A 138 14.15 6.68 -7.22
CA THR A 138 14.14 7.91 -8.01
C THR A 138 13.45 9.05 -7.26
N TYR A 139 14.09 10.22 -7.19
CA TYR A 139 13.51 11.46 -6.65
C TYR A 139 12.46 12.02 -7.61
N VAL A 140 11.20 11.64 -7.39
CA VAL A 140 10.07 12.05 -8.23
C VAL A 140 9.70 13.53 -8.06
N ASN A 141 10.22 14.19 -7.04
CA ASN A 141 9.97 15.61 -6.76
C ASN A 141 10.83 16.57 -7.60
N PHE A 142 12.00 16.10 -8.09
CA PHE A 142 12.95 16.94 -8.81
C PHE A 142 13.42 16.34 -10.15
N ASN A 143 13.07 15.08 -10.45
CA ASN A 143 13.47 14.44 -11.70
C ASN A 143 12.48 14.78 -12.83
N PRO A 144 12.90 15.53 -13.87
CA PRO A 144 12.02 15.91 -14.98
C PRO A 144 11.54 14.72 -15.82
N ASN A 145 12.15 13.54 -15.73
CA ASN A 145 11.69 12.32 -16.41
C ASN A 145 10.74 11.46 -15.55
N HIS A 146 10.59 11.77 -14.26
CA HIS A 146 9.76 11.03 -13.30
C HIS A 146 8.97 11.96 -12.36
N CYS A 147 8.53 13.10 -12.89
CA CYS A 147 7.99 14.18 -12.10
C CYS A 147 6.61 13.83 -11.50
N GLY A 148 6.52 13.80 -10.18
CA GLY A 148 5.32 13.46 -9.43
C GLY A 148 4.91 11.98 -9.48
N LYS A 149 5.36 11.20 -10.48
CA LYS A 149 5.19 9.75 -10.59
C LYS A 149 6.22 9.16 -11.56
N CYS A 150 6.48 7.86 -11.45
CA CYS A 150 7.37 7.16 -12.39
C CYS A 150 6.92 7.36 -13.84
N THR A 151 7.90 7.50 -14.74
CA THR A 151 7.71 7.66 -16.20
C THR A 151 6.88 8.88 -16.63
N ARG A 152 6.61 9.84 -15.73
CA ARG A 152 6.01 11.13 -16.09
C ARG A 152 7.12 12.12 -16.44
N LYS A 153 7.33 12.30 -17.74
CA LYS A 153 8.28 13.27 -18.28
C LYS A 153 7.64 14.65 -18.43
N CYS A 154 8.34 15.69 -17.99
CA CYS A 154 8.00 17.09 -18.27
C CYS A 154 8.37 17.46 -19.71
N ALA A 155 7.71 18.48 -20.27
CA ALA A 155 8.08 19.01 -21.58
C ALA A 155 9.55 19.47 -21.60
N SER A 156 10.16 19.51 -22.78
CA SER A 156 11.56 19.92 -22.92
C SER A 156 11.78 21.31 -22.31
N GLY A 157 12.81 21.45 -21.48
CA GLY A 157 13.12 22.71 -20.77
C GLY A 157 12.25 22.99 -19.53
N VAL A 158 11.19 22.23 -19.27
CA VAL A 158 10.34 22.42 -18.10
C VAL A 158 10.94 21.70 -16.89
N LYS A 159 11.17 22.45 -15.81
CA LYS A 159 11.66 21.91 -14.53
C LYS A 159 10.60 21.08 -13.82
N CYS A 160 11.07 20.13 -13.03
CA CYS A 160 10.25 19.43 -12.05
C CYS A 160 10.58 19.97 -10.66
N GLU A 161 9.58 20.54 -10.00
CA GLU A 161 9.72 21.07 -8.64
C GLU A 161 8.51 20.60 -7.83
N TYR A 162 8.77 20.08 -6.63
CA TYR A 162 7.76 19.49 -5.73
C TYR A 162 6.87 18.41 -6.37
N GLY A 163 7.34 17.77 -7.45
CA GLY A 163 6.59 16.74 -8.17
C GLY A 163 5.62 17.27 -9.24
N TYR A 164 5.74 18.55 -9.60
CA TYR A 164 4.94 19.18 -10.65
C TYR A 164 5.86 19.75 -11.73
N CYS A 165 5.49 19.53 -12.99
CA CYS A 165 6.18 20.13 -14.13
C CYS A 165 5.78 21.60 -14.23
N GLY A 166 6.77 22.51 -14.21
CA GLY A 166 6.51 23.94 -14.33
C GLY A 166 5.82 24.54 -13.10
N TYR A 167 6.07 23.97 -11.92
CA TYR A 167 5.68 24.60 -10.66
C TYR A 167 6.32 26.00 -10.58
N ALA A 168 5.53 26.99 -10.16
CA ALA A 168 5.91 28.40 -10.10
C ALA A 168 5.87 28.90 -8.66
#